data_AF-A0A1G1K5X7-F1
#
_entry.id   AF-A0A1G1K5X7-F1
#
_cell.length_a   1.000
_cell.length_b   1.000
_cell.length_c   1.000
_cell.angle_alpha   90.00
_cell.angle_beta   90.00
_cell.angle_gamma   90.00
#
_symmetry.space_group_name_H-M   'P 1'
#
loop_
_entity.id
_entity.type
_entity.pdbx_description
1 polymer ?
#
loop_
_entity_poly.entity_id
_entity_poly.type
_entity_poly.pdbx_seq_one_letter_code
_entity_poly.pdbx_strand_id
1 'polypeptide(L)'
;MDFTEQNKESSLTFQRLEFLGDSILNLVIATRLYKNFPQANEGLLSQMRSILVSRKLLAKIARQIRFHSVVLTTDLKQNNFPGIREKILADTFEALIAAIYFDRGFKASERFLLKCFRSHFDPKKLFRFDPNPKSVLQEYAQKQFQQLPVYRVKRNRNGSFTAWVRVKTGRPSKGVGRTKQDAEIKAAAQLAKKLKIRRKKRLPV
;
A
#
# COMPACT_ATOMS: atom_id res chain seq x y z
N MET A 1 -24.62 23.18 24.03
CA MET A 1 -24.29 22.28 22.90
C MET A 1 -23.18 21.37 23.37
N ASP A 2 -23.46 20.07 23.44
CA ASP A 2 -22.60 19.08 24.07
C ASP A 2 -21.29 18.87 23.27
N PHE A 3 -20.16 18.86 23.99
CA PHE A 3 -18.82 18.58 23.45
C PHE A 3 -18.72 17.24 22.70
N THR A 4 -19.63 16.30 22.96
CA THR A 4 -19.71 14.99 22.30
C THR A 4 -20.26 15.08 20.87
N GLU A 5 -21.18 16.01 20.59
CA GLU A 5 -21.71 16.23 19.25
C GLU A 5 -20.69 16.96 18.35
N GLN A 6 -20.02 17.99 18.87
CA GLN A 6 -18.95 18.69 18.14
C GLN A 6 -17.78 17.77 17.75
N ASN A 7 -17.40 16.83 18.62
CA ASN A 7 -16.37 15.83 18.31
C ASN A 7 -16.82 14.86 17.21
N LYS A 8 -18.11 14.51 17.20
CA LYS A 8 -18.69 13.60 16.20
C LYS A 8 -18.79 14.26 14.83
N GLU A 9 -19.20 15.53 14.77
CA GLU A 9 -19.24 16.32 13.54
C GLU A 9 -17.83 16.60 12.97
N SER A 10 -16.86 16.90 13.84
CA SER A 10 -15.46 17.11 13.44
C SER A 10 -14.84 15.83 12.87
N SER A 11 -15.13 14.68 13.50
CA SER A 11 -14.71 13.36 13.01
C SER A 11 -15.34 13.02 11.66
N LEU A 12 -16.63 13.30 11.47
CA LEU A 12 -17.32 13.10 10.19
C LEU A 12 -16.74 14.00 9.10
N THR A 13 -16.46 15.26 9.42
CA THR A 13 -15.84 16.21 8.50
C THR A 13 -14.45 15.75 8.07
N PHE A 14 -13.64 15.25 9.01
CA PHE A 14 -12.33 14.70 8.72
C PHE A 14 -12.39 13.47 7.79
N GLN A 15 -13.30 12.53 8.06
CA GLN A 15 -13.50 11.35 7.19
C GLN A 15 -13.93 11.73 5.77
N ARG A 16 -14.72 12.79 5.61
CA ARG A 16 -15.09 13.32 4.29
C ARG A 16 -13.90 13.93 3.55
N LEU A 17 -13.01 14.61 4.27
CA LEU A 17 -11.76 15.13 3.70
C LEU A 17 -10.81 14.00 3.30
N GLU A 18 -10.66 12.97 4.14
CA GLU A 18 -9.90 11.75 3.82
C GLU A 18 -10.41 11.12 2.51
N PHE A 19 -11.72 10.89 2.41
CA PHE A 19 -12.35 10.31 1.22
C PHE A 19 -12.07 11.09 -0.08
N LEU A 20 -12.24 12.42 -0.05
CA LEU A 20 -11.95 13.26 -1.21
C LEU A 20 -10.45 13.27 -1.53
N GLY A 21 -9.62 13.34 -0.48
CA GLY A 21 -8.17 13.34 -0.57
C GLY A 21 -7.61 12.09 -1.23
N ASP A 22 -8.08 10.91 -0.82
CA ASP A 22 -7.71 9.62 -1.40
C ASP A 22 -8.10 9.56 -2.90
N SER A 23 -9.30 10.07 -3.24
CA SER A 23 -9.74 10.11 -4.64
C SER A 23 -8.82 10.97 -5.52
N ILE A 24 -8.46 12.17 -5.03
CA ILE A 24 -7.53 13.09 -5.73
C ILE A 24 -6.14 12.47 -5.83
N LEU A 25 -5.64 11.88 -4.74
CA LEU A 25 -4.37 11.18 -4.70
C LEU A 25 -4.32 10.09 -5.77
N ASN A 26 -5.32 9.20 -5.79
CA ASN A 26 -5.38 8.09 -6.74
C ASN A 26 -5.37 8.57 -8.19
N LEU A 27 -6.14 9.62 -8.51
CA LEU A 27 -6.18 10.19 -9.85
C LEU A 27 -4.81 10.73 -10.28
N VAL A 28 -4.16 11.53 -9.43
CA VAL A 28 -2.85 12.13 -9.74
C VAL A 28 -1.78 11.06 -9.89
N ILE A 29 -1.73 10.08 -8.98
CA ILE A 29 -0.75 8.99 -9.05
C ILE A 29 -0.99 8.11 -10.29
N ALA A 30 -2.23 7.72 -10.57
CA ALA A 30 -2.56 6.92 -11.75
C ALA A 30 -2.19 7.65 -13.04
N THR A 31 -2.53 8.93 -13.16
CA THR A 31 -2.19 9.78 -14.30
C THR A 31 -0.67 9.87 -14.51
N ARG A 32 0.08 10.03 -13.42
CA ARG A 32 1.54 10.11 -13.49
C ARG A 32 2.17 8.77 -13.88
N LEU A 33 1.65 7.65 -13.37
CA LEU A 33 2.11 6.32 -13.76
C LEU A 33 1.83 6.03 -15.23
N TYR A 34 0.62 6.31 -15.71
CA TYR A 34 0.25 6.14 -17.11
C TYR A 34 1.20 6.88 -18.06
N LYS A 35 1.52 8.14 -17.75
CA LYS A 35 2.43 8.97 -18.56
C LYS A 35 3.90 8.51 -18.50
N ASN A 36 4.36 8.06 -17.33
CA ASN A 36 5.77 7.72 -17.13
C ASN A 36 6.12 6.29 -17.56
N PHE A 37 5.14 5.39 -17.65
CA PHE A 37 5.35 3.99 -17.98
C PHE A 37 4.45 3.54 -19.14
N PRO A 38 4.62 4.11 -20.35
CA PRO A 38 3.74 3.83 -21.49
C PRO A 38 3.76 2.36 -21.96
N GLN A 39 4.80 1.60 -21.58
CA GLN A 39 4.94 0.18 -21.92
C GLN A 39 4.40 -0.76 -20.83
N ALA A 40 3.93 -0.23 -19.69
CA ALA A 40 3.38 -1.04 -18.60
C ALA A 40 1.92 -1.40 -18.90
N ASN A 41 1.57 -2.67 -18.67
CA ASN A 41 0.18 -3.12 -18.75
C ASN A 41 -0.63 -2.70 -17.51
N GLU A 42 -1.95 -2.86 -17.57
CA GLU A 42 -2.89 -2.49 -16.49
C GLU A 42 -2.49 -3.10 -15.14
N GLY A 43 -2.17 -4.39 -15.09
CA GLY A 43 -1.81 -5.08 -13.85
C GLY A 43 -0.56 -4.49 -13.19
N LEU A 44 0.46 -4.16 -13.98
CA LEU A 44 1.68 -3.51 -13.50
C LEU A 44 1.40 -2.09 -12.99
N LEU A 45 0.62 -1.30 -13.73
CA LEU A 45 0.23 0.05 -13.31
C LEU A 45 -0.59 0.03 -12.02
N SER A 46 -1.54 -0.90 -11.91
CA SER A 46 -2.37 -1.12 -10.73
C SER A 46 -1.52 -1.52 -9.51
N GLN A 47 -0.57 -2.43 -9.72
CA GLN A 47 0.40 -2.80 -8.69
C GLN A 47 1.20 -1.57 -8.26
N MET A 48 1.86 -0.86 -9.18
CA MET A 48 2.66 0.33 -8.88
C MET A 48 1.86 1.40 -8.13
N ARG A 49 0.60 1.63 -8.53
CA ARG A 49 -0.31 2.55 -7.83
C ARG A 49 -0.54 2.10 -6.39
N SER A 50 -0.85 0.83 -6.17
CA SER A 50 -1.10 0.30 -4.82
C SER A 50 0.11 0.45 -3.88
N ILE A 51 1.34 0.39 -4.42
CA ILE A 51 2.56 0.71 -3.66
C ILE A 51 2.57 2.18 -3.24
N LEU A 52 2.34 3.07 -4.21
CA LEU A 52 2.49 4.51 -4.03
C LEU A 52 1.43 5.09 -3.09
N VAL A 53 0.20 4.59 -3.15
CA VAL A 53 -0.90 5.03 -2.28
C VAL A 53 -1.01 4.17 -1.02
N SER A 54 -0.04 3.29 -0.73
CA SER A 54 -0.06 2.48 0.48
C SER A 54 0.12 3.34 1.73
N ARG A 55 -0.63 3.04 2.80
CA ARG A 55 -0.49 3.71 4.11
C ARG A 55 0.96 3.82 4.58
N LYS A 56 1.75 2.77 4.35
CA LYS A 56 3.17 2.74 4.72
C LYS A 56 3.96 3.82 3.99
N LEU A 57 3.74 4.01 2.69
CA LEU A 57 4.44 5.03 1.93
C LEU A 57 3.90 6.43 2.26
N LEU A 58 2.58 6.59 2.40
CA LEU A 58 1.97 7.87 2.80
C LEU A 58 2.48 8.33 4.16
N ALA A 59 2.50 7.46 5.17
CA ALA A 59 3.06 7.77 6.48
C ALA A 59 4.54 8.14 6.41
N LYS A 60 5.31 7.49 5.51
CA LYS A 60 6.71 7.84 5.28
C LYS A 60 6.84 9.23 4.67
N ILE A 61 6.05 9.56 3.65
CA ILE A 61 6.04 10.86 2.98
C ILE A 61 5.63 11.95 3.98
N ALA A 62 4.56 11.73 4.76
CA ALA A 62 4.12 12.64 5.82
C ALA A 62 5.22 12.94 6.84
N ARG A 63 6.02 11.93 7.23
CA ARG A 63 7.20 12.15 8.09
C ARG A 63 8.28 12.99 7.40
N GLN A 64 8.55 12.74 6.13
CA GLN A 64 9.59 13.44 5.36
C GLN A 64 9.29 14.94 5.20
N ILE A 65 8.03 15.30 5.02
CA ILE A 65 7.60 16.71 4.96
C ILE A 65 7.42 17.33 6.36
N ARG A 66 7.85 16.63 7.42
CA ARG A 66 7.69 17.02 8.83
C ARG A 66 6.25 17.26 9.25
N PHE A 67 5.27 16.75 8.51
CA PHE A 67 3.85 16.94 8.82
C PHE A 67 3.40 16.21 10.09
N HIS A 68 4.14 15.16 10.49
CA HIS A 68 3.91 14.46 11.75
C HIS A 68 3.98 15.35 13.01
N SER A 69 4.67 16.49 12.97
CA SER A 69 4.79 17.39 14.13
C SER A 69 3.60 18.34 14.29
N VAL A 70 2.70 18.41 13.31
CA VAL A 70 1.51 19.28 13.34
C VAL A 70 0.20 18.49 13.46
N VAL A 71 0.25 17.17 13.45
CA VAL A 71 -0.93 16.33 13.67
C VAL A 71 -1.29 16.37 15.15
N LEU A 72 -2.35 17.12 15.48
CA LEU A 72 -2.95 17.12 16.80
C LEU A 72 -3.75 15.83 16.98
N THR A 73 -3.40 15.01 17.96
CA THR A 73 -4.16 13.83 18.35
C THR A 73 -4.52 13.94 19.81
N THR A 74 -5.81 13.88 20.12
CA THR A 74 -6.36 13.99 21.48
C THR A 74 -5.99 12.80 22.37
N ASP A 75 -5.51 11.70 21.79
CA ASP A 75 -5.32 10.43 22.49
C ASP A 75 -3.84 10.00 22.49
N LEU A 76 -3.06 10.62 23.38
CA LEU A 76 -1.61 10.38 23.56
C LEU A 76 -1.29 8.92 23.95
N LYS A 77 -2.27 8.10 24.36
CA LYS A 77 -2.08 6.68 24.71
C LYS A 77 -2.02 5.76 23.49
N GLN A 78 -2.68 6.10 22.38
CA GLN A 78 -2.64 5.31 21.13
C GLN A 78 -1.32 5.44 20.37
N ASN A 79 -0.51 6.44 20.75
CA ASN A 79 0.81 6.71 20.21
C ASN A 79 1.86 5.61 20.44
N ASN A 80 1.60 4.64 21.33
CA ASN A 80 2.56 3.58 21.63
C ASN A 80 2.54 2.42 20.62
N PHE A 81 1.59 2.39 19.67
CA PHE A 81 1.54 1.36 18.63
C PHE A 81 1.97 1.91 17.26
N PRO A 82 3.07 1.39 16.66
CA PRO A 82 3.60 1.88 15.39
C PRO A 82 2.58 1.90 14.24
N GLY A 83 1.72 0.88 14.17
CA GLY A 83 0.71 0.75 13.11
C GLY A 83 -0.44 1.76 13.20
N ILE A 84 -0.80 2.20 14.41
CA ILE A 84 -1.85 3.22 14.61
C ILE A 84 -1.33 4.58 14.15
N ARG A 85 -0.08 4.92 14.51
CA ARG A 85 0.57 6.14 14.03
C ARG A 85 0.72 6.19 12.51
N GLU A 86 1.01 5.06 11.85
CA GLU A 86 1.07 5.01 10.39
C GLU A 86 -0.29 5.26 9.74
N LYS A 87 -1.35 4.69 10.31
CA LYS A 87 -2.71 4.94 9.83
C LYS A 87 -3.06 6.42 9.94
N ILE A 88 -2.95 7.00 11.14
CA ILE A 88 -3.27 8.42 11.38
C ILE A 88 -2.49 9.32 10.42
N LEU A 89 -1.18 9.10 10.25
CA LEU A 89 -0.37 9.92 9.33
C LEU A 89 -0.80 9.79 7.86
N ALA A 90 -1.25 8.61 7.42
CA ALA A 90 -1.76 8.42 6.07
C ALA A 90 -3.10 9.14 5.90
N ASP A 91 -4.06 8.89 6.80
CA ASP A 91 -5.40 9.48 6.76
C ASP A 91 -5.32 11.03 6.83
N THR A 92 -4.45 11.60 7.69
CA THR A 92 -4.24 13.07 7.75
C THR A 92 -3.56 13.60 6.49
N PHE A 93 -2.67 12.84 5.85
CA PHE A 93 -2.08 13.25 4.57
C PHE A 93 -3.13 13.31 3.46
N GLU A 94 -4.07 12.37 3.44
CA GLU A 94 -5.21 12.39 2.52
C GLU A 94 -6.11 13.61 2.79
N ALA A 95 -6.49 13.83 4.05
CA ALA A 95 -7.30 15.00 4.43
C ALA A 95 -6.61 16.34 4.05
N LEU A 96 -5.29 16.43 4.18
CA LEU A 96 -4.52 17.61 3.75
C LEU A 96 -4.65 17.87 2.25
N ILE A 97 -4.67 16.83 1.41
CA ILE A 97 -4.83 16.97 -0.03
C ILE A 97 -6.20 17.59 -0.36
N ALA A 98 -7.25 17.15 0.33
CA ALA A 98 -8.58 17.72 0.19
C ALA A 98 -8.63 19.18 0.68
N ALA A 99 -7.95 19.51 1.77
CA ALA A 99 -7.85 20.89 2.25
C ALA A 99 -7.17 21.81 1.22
N ILE A 100 -6.06 21.38 0.63
CA ILE A 100 -5.37 22.12 -0.45
C ILE A 100 -6.29 22.27 -1.67
N TYR A 101 -7.07 21.24 -1.98
CA TYR A 101 -8.02 21.28 -3.09
C TYR A 101 -9.10 22.34 -2.87
N PHE A 102 -9.68 22.42 -1.67
CA PHE A 102 -10.68 23.45 -1.36
C PHE A 102 -10.07 24.86 -1.31
N ASP A 103 -8.84 25.02 -0.81
CA ASP A 103 -8.18 26.33 -0.70
C ASP A 103 -7.67 26.85 -2.06
N ARG A 104 -7.11 25.98 -2.91
CA ARG A 104 -6.30 26.37 -4.10
C ARG A 104 -6.64 25.62 -5.38
N GLY A 105 -7.62 24.72 -5.35
CA GLY A 105 -8.06 23.93 -6.51
C GLY A 105 -7.11 22.80 -6.91
N PHE A 106 -7.56 21.99 -7.88
CA PHE A 106 -6.90 20.76 -8.29
C PHE A 106 -5.44 20.92 -8.72
N LYS A 107 -5.11 21.97 -9.49
CA LYS A 107 -3.73 22.20 -9.97
C LYS A 107 -2.73 22.43 -8.83
N ALA A 108 -3.18 23.00 -7.71
CA ALA A 108 -2.33 23.16 -6.53
C ALA A 108 -2.11 21.82 -5.83
N SER A 109 -3.17 21.03 -5.63
CA SER A 109 -3.09 19.68 -5.07
C SER A 109 -2.19 18.76 -5.89
N GLU A 110 -2.32 18.79 -7.22
CA GLU A 110 -1.47 18.01 -8.12
C GLU A 110 0.01 18.39 -7.97
N ARG A 111 0.35 19.69 -8.00
CA ARG A 111 1.74 20.15 -7.83
C ARG A 111 2.32 19.76 -6.48
N PHE A 112 1.53 19.88 -5.41
CA PHE A 112 1.92 19.45 -4.07
C PHE A 112 2.24 17.95 -4.04
N LEU A 113 1.32 17.12 -4.54
CA LEU A 113 1.50 15.67 -4.63
C LEU A 113 2.74 15.30 -5.44
N LEU A 114 2.90 15.84 -6.65
CA LEU A 114 4.05 15.52 -7.50
C LEU A 114 5.39 15.93 -6.85
N LYS A 115 5.41 17.01 -6.06
CA LYS A 115 6.58 17.41 -5.27
C LYS A 115 6.89 16.40 -4.16
N CYS A 116 5.90 15.98 -3.39
CA CYS A 116 6.05 14.97 -2.32
C CYS A 116 6.51 13.61 -2.86
N PHE A 117 6.00 13.21 -4.03
CA PHE A 117 6.27 11.91 -4.64
C PHE A 117 7.47 11.91 -5.60
N ARG A 118 8.17 13.05 -5.79
CA ARG A 118 9.25 13.21 -6.78
C ARG A 118 10.32 12.11 -6.72
N SER A 119 10.69 11.66 -5.52
CA SER A 119 11.70 10.61 -5.31
C SER A 119 11.15 9.18 -5.37
N HIS A 120 9.84 9.02 -5.53
CA HIS A 120 9.13 7.74 -5.38
C HIS A 120 8.65 7.15 -6.71
N PHE A 121 8.56 7.95 -7.79
CA PHE A 121 8.24 7.48 -9.15
C PHE A 121 9.39 6.78 -9.89
N ASP A 122 10.52 6.51 -9.22
CA ASP A 122 11.61 5.72 -9.79
C ASP A 122 11.25 4.23 -9.73
N PRO A 123 11.13 3.52 -10.86
CA PRO A 123 10.80 2.09 -10.87
C PRO A 123 11.77 1.25 -10.02
N LYS A 124 13.06 1.62 -9.97
CA LYS A 124 14.06 0.92 -9.13
C LYS A 124 13.78 1.07 -7.63
N LYS A 125 13.04 2.10 -7.24
CA LYS A 125 12.61 2.36 -5.86
C LYS A 125 11.22 1.81 -5.59
N LEU A 126 10.26 1.91 -6.53
CA LEU A 126 8.89 1.40 -6.38
C LEU A 126 8.86 -0.07 -5.97
N PHE A 127 9.57 -0.95 -6.68
CA PHE A 127 9.61 -2.38 -6.35
C PHE A 127 10.38 -2.72 -5.07
N ARG A 128 11.03 -1.74 -4.43
CA ARG A 128 11.57 -1.91 -3.06
C ARG A 128 10.48 -1.70 -2.01
N PHE A 129 9.41 -0.98 -2.35
CA PHE A 129 8.33 -0.63 -1.43
C PHE A 129 7.19 -1.65 -1.39
N ASP A 130 7.00 -2.48 -2.43
CA ASP A 130 6.09 -3.63 -2.37
C ASP A 130 6.81 -4.97 -2.59
N PRO A 131 6.87 -5.79 -1.54
CA PRO A 131 7.28 -7.16 -1.64
C PRO A 131 6.07 -8.09 -1.52
N ASN A 132 4.93 -7.84 -2.19
CA ASN A 132 3.82 -8.79 -2.17
C ASN A 132 4.35 -10.13 -2.67
N PRO A 133 4.54 -11.12 -1.77
CA PRO A 133 5.21 -12.33 -2.11
C PRO A 133 4.40 -13.17 -3.10
N LYS A 134 3.07 -12.92 -3.20
CA LYS A 134 2.21 -13.55 -4.20
C LYS A 134 2.57 -13.06 -5.60
N SER A 135 2.72 -11.76 -5.80
CA SER A 135 3.09 -11.17 -7.10
C SER A 135 4.50 -11.60 -7.52
N VAL A 136 5.47 -11.53 -6.60
CA VAL A 136 6.85 -11.99 -6.86
C VAL A 136 6.89 -13.47 -7.25
N LEU A 137 6.12 -14.30 -6.55
CA LEU A 137 6.03 -15.72 -6.84
C LEU A 137 5.31 -15.99 -8.17
N GLN A 138 4.28 -15.22 -8.49
CA GLN A 138 3.53 -15.33 -9.74
C GLN A 138 4.39 -14.99 -10.95
N GLU A 139 5.12 -13.88 -10.91
CA GLU A 139 6.05 -13.53 -11.99
C GLU A 139 7.15 -14.58 -12.17
N TYR A 140 7.72 -15.07 -11.07
CA TYR A 140 8.73 -16.13 -11.13
C TYR A 140 8.15 -17.40 -11.74
N ALA A 141 6.97 -17.82 -11.28
CA ALA A 141 6.28 -19.01 -11.77
C ALA A 141 5.96 -18.92 -13.26
N GLN A 142 5.46 -17.78 -13.71
CA GLN A 142 5.16 -17.54 -15.12
C GLN A 142 6.44 -17.54 -15.97
N LYS A 143 7.51 -16.88 -15.53
CA LYS A 143 8.78 -16.83 -16.26
C LYS A 143 9.52 -18.16 -16.32
N GLN A 144 9.50 -18.94 -15.24
CA GLN A 144 10.29 -20.18 -15.15
C GLN A 144 9.51 -21.43 -15.57
N PHE A 145 8.19 -21.43 -15.39
CA PHE A 145 7.37 -22.62 -15.57
C PHE A 145 6.15 -22.40 -16.46
N GLN A 146 5.93 -21.18 -16.98
CA GLN A 146 4.75 -20.81 -17.79
C GLN A 146 3.41 -21.18 -17.13
N GLN A 147 3.36 -21.15 -15.81
CA GLN A 147 2.20 -21.53 -15.01
C GLN A 147 2.03 -20.59 -13.82
N LEU A 148 0.78 -20.44 -13.36
CA LEU A 148 0.45 -19.68 -12.17
C LEU A 148 0.61 -20.52 -10.87
N PRO A 149 0.99 -19.91 -9.73
CA PRO A 149 1.03 -20.62 -8.45
C PRO A 149 -0.37 -21.05 -8.00
N VAL A 150 -0.49 -22.29 -7.50
CA VAL A 150 -1.78 -22.84 -7.03
C VAL A 150 -1.87 -22.73 -5.52
N TYR A 151 -2.95 -22.09 -5.03
CA TYR A 151 -3.22 -21.91 -3.61
C TYR A 151 -4.34 -22.85 -3.13
N ARG A 152 -4.20 -23.36 -1.90
CA ARG A 152 -5.27 -24.05 -1.15
C ARG A 152 -5.34 -23.44 0.25
N VAL A 153 -6.55 -23.15 0.73
CA VAL A 153 -6.75 -22.51 2.05
C VAL A 153 -7.73 -23.31 2.89
N LYS A 154 -7.43 -23.49 4.18
CA LYS A 154 -8.29 -24.14 5.17
C LYS A 154 -8.45 -23.24 6.38
N ARG A 155 -9.68 -23.12 6.90
CA ARG A 155 -9.96 -22.46 8.18
C ARG A 155 -9.67 -23.44 9.33
N ASN A 156 -8.98 -22.97 10.35
CA ASN A 156 -8.65 -23.72 11.55
C ASN A 156 -9.74 -23.51 12.62
N ARG A 157 -9.82 -24.43 13.60
CA ARG A 157 -10.82 -24.38 14.69
C ARG A 157 -10.69 -23.11 15.55
N ASN A 158 -9.48 -22.57 15.68
CA ASN A 158 -9.20 -21.32 16.42
C ASN A 158 -9.47 -20.03 15.62
N GLY A 159 -10.20 -20.12 14.50
CA GLY A 159 -10.53 -18.97 13.66
C GLY A 159 -9.44 -18.49 12.70
N SER A 160 -8.21 -18.99 12.80
CA SER A 160 -7.12 -18.68 11.85
C SER A 160 -7.27 -19.42 10.51
N PHE A 161 -6.50 -19.01 9.51
CA PHE A 161 -6.45 -19.65 8.19
C PHE A 161 -5.05 -20.22 7.93
N THR A 162 -5.01 -21.41 7.35
CA THR A 162 -3.79 -22.02 6.82
C THR A 162 -3.87 -22.05 5.30
N ALA A 163 -2.87 -21.49 4.62
CA ALA A 163 -2.75 -21.55 3.17
C ALA A 163 -1.54 -22.39 2.78
N TRP A 164 -1.66 -23.10 1.66
CA TRP A 164 -0.58 -23.82 0.99
C TRP A 164 -0.45 -23.31 -0.44
N VAL A 165 0.78 -23.09 -0.89
CA VAL A 165 1.08 -22.69 -2.27
C VAL A 165 2.13 -23.60 -2.89
N ARG A 166 1.96 -23.93 -4.16
CA ARG A 166 2.92 -24.73 -4.95
C ARG A 166 3.07 -24.18 -6.38
N VAL A 167 4.21 -24.48 -7.01
CA VAL A 167 4.48 -24.24 -8.43
C VAL A 167 4.89 -25.54 -9.11
N LYS A 168 4.36 -25.82 -10.31
CA LYS A 168 4.59 -27.02 -11.13
C LYS A 168 4.33 -28.33 -10.37
N THR A 169 5.33 -28.87 -9.69
CA THR A 169 5.28 -30.15 -8.92
C THR A 169 6.12 -30.12 -7.65
N GLY A 170 6.56 -28.94 -7.19
CA GLY A 170 7.35 -28.81 -5.97
C GLY A 170 6.54 -29.00 -4.68
N ARG A 171 7.24 -29.33 -3.58
CA ARG A 171 6.62 -29.41 -2.24
C ARG A 171 5.94 -28.07 -1.90
N PRO A 172 4.66 -28.08 -1.49
CA PRO A 172 3.96 -26.86 -1.13
C PRO A 172 4.63 -26.18 0.07
N SER A 173 4.55 -24.85 0.11
CA SER A 173 4.89 -24.08 1.31
C SER A 173 3.64 -23.61 2.01
N LYS A 174 3.73 -23.47 3.34
CA LYS A 174 2.60 -23.20 4.23
C LYS A 174 2.70 -21.79 4.80
N GLY A 175 1.56 -21.13 4.97
CA GLY A 175 1.43 -19.87 5.70
C GLY A 175 0.21 -19.90 6.61
N VAL A 176 0.30 -19.28 7.79
CA VAL A 176 -0.81 -19.18 8.73
C VAL A 176 -1.11 -17.71 9.03
N GLY A 177 -2.36 -17.31 8.86
CA GLY A 177 -2.80 -15.92 9.01
C GLY A 177 -4.15 -15.77 9.69
N ARG A 178 -4.46 -14.54 10.12
CA ARG A 178 -5.78 -14.22 10.72
C ARG A 178 -6.88 -14.10 9.67
N THR A 179 -6.51 -13.84 8.41
CA THR A 179 -7.41 -13.80 7.25
C THR A 179 -6.91 -14.76 6.17
N LYS A 180 -7.79 -15.10 5.20
CA LYS A 180 -7.40 -15.91 4.02
C LYS A 180 -6.21 -15.28 3.28
N GLN A 181 -6.28 -13.97 3.03
CA GLN A 181 -5.27 -13.23 2.29
C GLN A 181 -3.91 -13.20 3.02
N ASP A 182 -3.90 -12.98 4.34
CA ASP A 182 -2.67 -12.99 5.14
C ASP A 182 -1.99 -14.38 5.13
N ALA A 183 -2.79 -15.45 5.23
CA ALA A 183 -2.27 -16.81 5.17
C ALA A 183 -1.59 -17.10 3.81
N GLU A 184 -2.20 -16.67 2.70
CA GLU A 184 -1.67 -16.85 1.36
C GLU A 184 -0.40 -16.04 1.10
N ILE A 185 -0.35 -14.79 1.58
CA ILE A 185 0.84 -13.93 1.51
C ILE A 185 2.03 -14.60 2.21
N LYS A 186 1.80 -15.15 3.41
CA LYS A 186 2.83 -15.87 4.18
C LYS A 186 3.27 -17.16 3.49
N ALA A 187 2.35 -17.91 2.90
CA ALA A 187 2.67 -19.12 2.15
C ALA A 187 3.55 -18.80 0.94
N ALA A 188 3.21 -17.73 0.22
CA ALA A 188 3.98 -17.24 -0.93
C ALA A 188 5.38 -16.75 -0.53
N ALA A 189 5.51 -16.05 0.60
CA ALA A 189 6.79 -15.62 1.14
C ALA A 189 7.73 -16.80 1.44
N GLN A 190 7.20 -17.85 2.08
CA GLN A 190 7.98 -19.06 2.34
C GLN A 190 8.44 -19.73 1.04
N LEU A 191 7.56 -19.86 0.06
CA LEU A 191 7.91 -20.51 -1.20
C LEU A 191 8.96 -19.70 -1.97
N ALA A 192 8.79 -18.38 -2.04
CA ALA A 192 9.77 -17.50 -2.66
C ALA A 192 11.15 -17.58 -1.99
N LYS A 193 11.20 -17.69 -0.66
CA LYS A 193 12.45 -17.89 0.10
C LYS A 193 13.10 -19.25 -0.22
N LYS A 194 12.32 -20.34 -0.26
CA LYS A 194 12.81 -21.69 -0.58
C LYS A 194 13.36 -21.81 -1.99
N LEU A 195 12.67 -21.19 -2.95
CA LEU A 195 13.09 -21.13 -4.34
C LEU A 195 14.32 -20.23 -4.56
N LYS A 196 14.89 -19.66 -3.48
CA LYS A 196 15.97 -18.68 -3.52
C LYS A 196 15.72 -17.66 -4.61
N ILE A 197 14.47 -17.18 -4.72
CA ILE A 197 14.12 -16.09 -5.63
C ILE A 197 14.91 -14.90 -5.10
N ARG A 198 16.14 -14.76 -5.60
CA ARG A 198 16.95 -13.57 -5.38
C ARG A 198 16.03 -12.45 -5.82
N ARG A 199 15.84 -11.45 -4.96
CA ARG A 199 15.44 -10.12 -5.42
C ARG A 199 16.51 -9.73 -6.43
N LYS A 200 16.34 -10.11 -7.70
CA LYS A 200 17.20 -9.65 -8.76
C LYS A 200 16.98 -8.15 -8.77
N LYS A 201 17.93 -7.43 -8.17
CA LYS A 201 18.41 -6.19 -8.78
C LYS A 201 18.62 -6.58 -10.26
N ARG A 202 18.15 -5.73 -11.19
CA ARG A 202 18.38 -5.78 -12.65
C ARG A 202 17.38 -6.66 -13.45
N LEU A 203 16.81 -6.26 -14.59
CA LEU A 203 17.22 -5.40 -15.75
C LEU A 203 15.97 -5.01 -16.61
N PRO A 204 16.07 -4.30 -17.76
CA PRO A 204 17.09 -3.40 -18.31
C PRO A 204 16.53 -1.95 -18.44
N VAL A 205 17.26 -1.10 -19.16
CA VAL A 205 16.90 0.27 -19.57
C VAL A 205 15.54 0.32 -20.26
#